data_AF-A0A9W3B637-F1
#
_entry.id   AF-A0A9W3B637-F1
#
_cell.length_a   1.000
_cell.length_b   1.000
_cell.length_c   1.000
_cell.angle_alpha   90.00
_cell.angle_beta   90.00
_cell.angle_gamma   90.00
#
_symmetry.space_group_name_H-M   'P 1'
#
loop_
_entity.id
_entity.type
_entity.pdbx_description
1 polymer ?
#
loop_
_entity_poly.entity_id
_entity_poly.type
_entity_poly.pdbx_seq_one_letter_code
_entity_poly.pdbx_strand_id
1 'polypeptide(L)'
;MSETQQLNNIFDKHLGNNFKETSYDSVFNYFDTNSDSNLDRTEFQVLIEQLAVSEDRGPTEDDVNSIFNALDLNQDGLISREEFSFAWKYCIKQILKPVKALVVVDVQNDFITGTLSLRECPAGQDGYAVVPVINSLLEPNLFDVVVYTLDWHPDNHISFIDNVLLRKLHPSSKVSAEEANIQDKVIFDVDGSSREQVMWPRHCVQKTTGAELHPDLKIVNEALYVKKGNNPDVDSYSAFWDNCRLSQTNLASLLGERHVTDVYVCGLAYDVCVGFTAKHALKHGFKTVLIEDASRGVSLDGIYKMKSDLIRKGAHIADSEQVPRLTSGELRPFCFIQKAAMNYKVALELSINNNK
;
A
#
# COMPACT_ATOMS: atom_id res chain seq x y z
N MET A 1 20.62 16.90 1.99
CA MET A 1 21.21 17.07 3.35
C MET A 1 22.71 16.82 3.24
N SER A 2 23.57 17.59 3.90
CA SER A 2 25.02 17.34 3.87
C SER A 2 25.37 16.10 4.71
N GLU A 3 26.45 15.37 4.35
CA GLU A 3 26.97 14.21 5.10
C GLU A 3 27.18 14.48 6.60
N THR A 4 27.31 15.75 6.99
CA THR A 4 27.47 16.19 8.38
C THR A 4 26.17 16.14 9.20
N GLN A 5 24.98 16.18 8.57
CA GLN A 5 23.69 16.04 9.28
C GLN A 5 23.32 14.57 9.58
N GLN A 6 23.84 13.62 8.79
CA GLN A 6 23.58 12.18 9.00
C GLN A 6 24.28 11.61 10.25
N LEU A 7 25.35 12.25 10.73
CA LEU A 7 26.14 11.75 11.87
C LEU A 7 25.54 12.05 13.27
N ASN A 8 24.47 12.86 13.36
CA ASN A 8 23.92 13.31 14.65
C ASN A 8 22.40 13.14 14.81
N ASN A 9 21.73 12.35 13.97
CA ASN A 9 20.30 12.09 14.13
C ASN A 9 20.04 11.22 15.38
N ILE A 10 19.24 11.75 16.32
CA ILE A 10 18.98 11.04 17.59
C ILE A 10 18.22 9.73 17.39
N PHE A 11 17.34 9.66 16.37
CA PHE A 11 16.50 8.51 16.11
C PHE A 11 17.28 7.31 15.55
N ASP A 12 18.41 7.55 14.90
CA ASP A 12 19.19 6.49 14.25
C ASP A 12 19.83 5.54 15.29
N LYS A 13 20.00 6.01 16.53
CA LYS A 13 20.42 5.19 17.68
C LYS A 13 19.39 4.12 18.07
N HIS A 14 18.16 4.23 17.58
CA HIS A 14 17.04 3.35 17.90
C HIS A 14 16.65 2.41 16.75
N LEU A 15 17.42 2.38 15.67
CA LEU A 15 17.21 1.46 14.54
C LEU A 15 17.62 0.02 14.89
N GLY A 16 17.09 -0.93 14.12
CA GLY A 16 17.35 -2.35 14.28
C GLY A 16 16.93 -2.88 15.65
N ASN A 17 17.84 -3.57 16.34
CA ASN A 17 17.57 -4.19 17.64
C ASN A 17 17.77 -3.26 18.84
N ASN A 18 18.10 -1.99 18.62
CA ASN A 18 18.45 -1.03 19.68
C ASN A 18 17.26 -0.23 20.22
N PHE A 19 16.05 -0.46 19.71
CA PHE A 19 14.84 0.21 20.19
C PHE A 19 14.49 -0.23 21.62
N LYS A 20 14.35 0.72 22.56
CA LYS A 20 13.84 0.48 23.91
C LYS A 20 12.57 1.30 24.13
N GLU A 21 11.54 0.69 24.72
CA GLU A 21 10.25 1.38 24.94
C GLU A 21 10.38 2.58 25.90
N THR A 22 11.35 2.53 26.82
CA THR A 22 11.64 3.61 27.78
C THR A 22 12.60 4.67 27.25
N SER A 23 13.03 4.60 25.99
CA SER A 23 13.99 5.58 25.44
C SER A 23 13.38 6.95 25.15
N TYR A 24 12.04 7.09 25.22
CA TYR A 24 11.37 8.34 24.90
C TYR A 24 11.83 9.50 25.78
N ASP A 25 12.19 9.29 27.06
CA ASP A 25 12.62 10.38 27.95
C ASP A 25 13.88 11.09 27.43
N SER A 26 14.86 10.32 26.96
CA SER A 26 16.09 10.89 26.41
C SER A 26 15.87 11.65 25.11
N VAL A 27 14.90 11.23 24.31
CA VAL A 27 14.53 11.89 23.06
C VAL A 27 13.69 13.14 23.34
N PHE A 28 12.72 13.05 24.25
CA PHE A 28 11.92 14.17 24.71
C PHE A 28 12.82 15.28 25.26
N ASN A 29 13.70 14.96 26.21
CA ASN A 29 14.61 15.94 26.82
C ASN A 29 15.63 16.52 25.83
N TYR A 30 15.89 15.84 24.71
CA TYR A 30 16.77 16.36 23.66
C TYR A 30 16.08 17.47 22.86
N PHE A 31 14.75 17.37 22.66
CA PHE A 31 13.97 18.36 21.92
C PHE A 31 13.31 19.42 22.81
N ASP A 32 13.08 19.14 24.10
CA ASP A 32 12.66 20.11 25.14
C ASP A 32 13.87 21.00 25.50
N THR A 33 14.17 21.94 24.61
CA THR A 33 15.36 22.80 24.67
C THR A 33 15.24 23.89 25.73
N ASN A 34 14.02 24.33 26.03
CA ASN A 34 13.74 25.32 27.06
C ASN A 34 13.55 24.69 28.47
N SER A 35 13.46 23.35 28.55
CA SER A 35 13.28 22.56 29.77
C SER A 35 11.99 22.87 30.53
N ASP A 36 10.92 23.23 29.81
CA ASP A 36 9.60 23.52 30.36
C ASP A 36 8.73 22.26 30.55
N SER A 37 9.28 21.08 30.23
CA SER A 37 8.62 19.77 30.31
C SER A 37 7.51 19.54 29.29
N ASN A 38 7.44 20.37 28.26
CA ASN A 38 6.58 20.21 27.09
C ASN A 38 7.40 20.39 25.81
N LEU A 39 6.85 19.97 24.68
CA LEU A 39 7.37 20.35 23.37
C LEU A 39 6.42 21.35 22.75
N ASP A 40 6.92 22.56 22.52
CA ASP A 40 6.19 23.55 21.74
C ASP A 40 6.22 23.24 20.23
N ARG A 41 5.59 24.10 19.44
CA ARG A 41 5.55 23.96 17.98
C ARG A 41 6.90 23.96 17.30
N THR A 42 7.83 24.79 17.76
CA THR A 42 9.15 24.94 17.17
C THR A 42 10.02 23.74 17.51
N GLU A 43 9.99 23.29 18.77
CA GLU A 43 10.70 22.10 19.22
C GLU A 43 10.19 20.84 18.52
N PHE A 44 8.87 20.71 18.40
CA PHE A 44 8.25 19.61 17.67
C PHE A 44 8.59 19.61 16.17
N GLN A 45 8.70 20.79 15.54
CA GLN A 45 9.12 20.86 14.15
C GLN A 45 10.51 20.26 13.96
N VAL A 46 11.48 20.61 14.80
CA VAL A 46 12.84 20.05 14.75
C VAL A 46 12.82 18.52 14.97
N LEU A 47 11.95 18.04 15.86
CA LEU A 47 11.74 16.61 16.07
C LEU A 47 11.28 15.91 14.79
N ILE A 48 10.25 16.44 14.13
CA ILE A 48 9.72 15.87 12.89
C ILE A 48 10.72 15.95 11.75
N GLU A 49 11.49 17.03 11.65
CA GLU A 49 12.56 17.17 10.66
C GLU A 49 13.68 16.14 10.86
N GLN A 50 14.02 15.79 12.09
CA GLN A 50 14.98 14.70 12.35
C GLN A 50 14.37 13.31 12.14
N LEU A 51 13.08 13.12 12.48
CA LEU A 51 12.42 11.85 12.26
C LEU A 51 12.21 11.57 10.76
N ALA A 52 11.90 12.60 9.97
CA ALA A 52 11.71 12.54 8.53
C ALA A 52 13.06 12.53 7.79
N VAL A 53 13.52 11.34 7.43
CA VAL A 53 14.69 11.18 6.56
C VAL A 53 14.18 10.81 5.18
N SER A 54 14.07 11.79 4.29
CA SER A 54 13.50 11.61 2.96
C SER A 54 14.46 12.11 1.88
N GLU A 55 14.41 11.49 0.71
CA GLU A 55 15.03 11.98 -0.51
C GLU A 55 14.12 12.94 -1.28
N ASP A 56 12.81 12.92 -0.97
CA ASP A 56 11.80 13.81 -1.53
C ASP A 56 11.77 15.18 -0.82
N ARG A 57 10.74 15.99 -1.11
CA ARG A 57 10.45 17.23 -0.38
C ARG A 57 10.42 16.99 1.14
N GLY A 58 10.98 17.93 1.90
CA GLY A 58 10.80 17.99 3.35
C GLY A 58 9.35 18.29 3.74
N PRO A 59 9.01 18.15 5.03
CA PRO A 59 7.68 18.51 5.53
C PRO A 59 7.38 19.99 5.30
N THR A 60 6.16 20.31 4.88
CA THR A 60 5.66 21.70 4.93
C THR A 60 5.20 22.05 6.35
N GLU A 61 4.91 23.32 6.58
CA GLU A 61 4.31 23.76 7.84
C GLU A 61 2.95 23.08 8.10
N ASP A 62 2.09 22.99 7.09
CA ASP A 62 0.80 22.28 7.19
C ASP A 62 0.95 20.79 7.54
N ASP A 63 1.97 20.17 6.96
CA ASP A 63 2.36 18.79 7.20
C ASP A 63 2.72 18.58 8.69
N VAL A 64 3.63 19.39 9.25
CA VAL A 64 3.97 19.37 10.69
C VAL A 64 2.75 19.74 11.54
N ASN A 65 1.92 20.66 11.07
CA ASN A 65 0.71 21.08 11.76
C ASN A 65 -0.28 19.95 11.98
N SER A 66 -0.49 19.14 10.93
CA SER A 66 -1.39 18.00 10.97
C SER A 66 -0.94 16.93 11.96
N ILE A 67 0.38 16.68 12.08
CA ILE A 67 0.93 15.67 12.98
C ILE A 67 0.84 16.13 14.43
N PHE A 68 1.26 17.35 14.73
CA PHE A 68 1.17 17.89 16.08
C PHE A 68 -0.26 17.85 16.61
N ASN A 69 -1.25 18.30 15.81
CA ASN A 69 -2.67 18.26 16.19
C ASN A 69 -3.24 16.84 16.31
N ALA A 70 -2.51 15.82 15.87
CA ALA A 70 -2.87 14.43 16.07
C ALA A 70 -2.22 13.83 17.33
N LEU A 71 -1.17 14.46 17.85
CA LEU A 71 -0.44 14.02 19.04
C LEU A 71 -0.78 14.86 20.28
N ASP A 72 -1.15 16.14 20.10
CA ASP A 72 -1.73 17.03 21.12
C ASP A 72 -3.18 16.57 21.38
N LEU A 73 -3.35 15.75 22.42
CA LEU A 73 -4.60 15.07 22.72
C LEU A 73 -5.55 15.97 23.50
N ASN A 74 -4.99 16.78 24.39
CA ASN A 74 -5.77 17.70 25.24
C ASN A 74 -6.04 19.05 24.54
N GLN A 75 -5.41 19.30 23.39
CA GLN A 75 -5.53 20.50 22.55
C GLN A 75 -5.10 21.78 23.28
N ASP A 76 -4.11 21.68 24.16
CA ASP A 76 -3.55 22.83 24.87
C ASP A 76 -2.45 23.57 24.07
N GLY A 77 -2.09 23.04 22.90
CA GLY A 77 -1.08 23.62 22.02
C GLY A 77 0.35 23.24 22.39
N LEU A 78 0.53 22.26 23.27
CA LEU A 78 1.82 21.71 23.70
C LEU A 78 1.78 20.16 23.60
N ILE A 79 2.94 19.53 23.47
CA ILE A 79 3.05 18.07 23.63
C ILE A 79 3.68 17.79 24.99
N SER A 80 2.86 17.34 25.93
CA SER A 80 3.34 16.92 27.25
C SER A 80 4.19 15.65 27.16
N ARG A 81 4.98 15.38 28.20
CA ARG A 81 5.75 14.14 28.31
C ARG A 81 4.88 12.88 28.23
N GLU A 82 3.67 12.93 28.77
CA GLU A 82 2.73 11.81 28.73
C GLU A 82 2.25 11.55 27.29
N GLU A 83 1.80 12.58 26.58
CA GLU A 83 1.40 12.48 25.16
C GLU A 83 2.55 11.99 24.30
N PHE A 84 3.76 12.50 24.53
CA PHE A 84 4.94 12.04 23.81
C PHE A 84 5.25 10.56 24.08
N SER A 85 5.07 10.07 25.31
CA SER A 85 5.29 8.66 25.63
C SER A 85 4.32 7.74 24.86
N PHE A 86 3.07 8.18 24.67
CA PHE A 86 2.09 7.46 23.87
C PHE A 86 2.42 7.54 22.37
N ALA A 87 2.78 8.72 21.87
CA ALA A 87 3.25 8.90 20.51
C ALA A 87 4.48 8.04 20.22
N TRP A 88 5.41 7.93 21.18
CA TRP A 88 6.59 7.07 21.07
C TRP A 88 6.20 5.62 20.86
N LYS A 89 5.31 5.11 21.71
CA LYS A 89 4.88 3.71 21.71
C LYS A 89 4.06 3.34 20.47
N TYR A 90 3.14 4.20 20.05
CA TYR A 90 2.13 3.87 19.05
C TYR A 90 2.35 4.51 17.68
N CYS A 91 3.20 5.54 17.56
CA CYS A 91 3.52 6.19 16.29
C CYS A 91 5.00 6.00 15.95
N ILE A 92 5.91 6.54 16.75
CA ILE A 92 7.36 6.58 16.45
C ILE A 92 7.96 5.18 16.36
N LYS A 93 7.58 4.25 17.26
CA LYS A 93 8.00 2.84 17.20
C LYS A 93 7.70 2.21 15.84
N GLN A 94 6.54 2.48 15.24
CA GLN A 94 6.15 1.91 13.95
C GLN A 94 6.96 2.49 12.78
N ILE A 95 7.57 3.66 12.96
CA ILE A 95 8.42 4.33 11.96
C ILE A 95 9.85 3.79 12.07
N LEU A 96 10.35 3.61 13.30
CA LEU A 96 11.73 3.16 13.54
C LEU A 96 11.91 1.65 13.48
N LYS A 97 10.84 0.89 13.75
CA LYS A 97 10.84 -0.58 13.75
C LYS A 97 9.59 -1.12 13.04
N PRO A 98 9.48 -0.92 11.72
CA PRO A 98 8.34 -1.39 10.96
C PRO A 98 8.32 -2.93 10.87
N VAL A 99 7.11 -3.50 10.83
CA VAL A 99 6.86 -4.88 10.41
C VAL A 99 6.36 -4.85 8.97
N LYS A 100 7.08 -5.53 8.09
CA LYS A 100 7.12 -5.22 6.66
C LYS A 100 6.57 -6.38 5.85
N ALA A 101 5.58 -6.10 5.01
CA ALA A 101 5.06 -7.06 4.06
C ALA A 101 5.38 -6.64 2.62
N LEU A 102 5.90 -7.56 1.82
CA LEU A 102 5.90 -7.46 0.37
C LEU A 102 4.66 -8.17 -0.19
N VAL A 103 3.86 -7.45 -0.96
CA VAL A 103 2.68 -7.97 -1.67
C VAL A 103 2.99 -7.97 -3.17
N VAL A 104 3.32 -9.16 -3.68
CA VAL A 104 3.60 -9.44 -5.08
C VAL A 104 2.28 -9.71 -5.79
N VAL A 105 1.84 -8.75 -6.60
CA VAL A 105 0.52 -8.77 -7.22
C VAL A 105 0.57 -9.45 -8.59
N ASP A 106 -0.15 -10.55 -8.73
CA ASP A 106 -0.57 -11.17 -9.99
C ASP A 106 0.55 -11.32 -11.04
N VAL A 107 1.74 -11.76 -10.63
CA VAL A 107 2.84 -12.10 -11.56
C VAL A 107 2.57 -13.48 -12.17
N GLN A 108 1.47 -13.57 -12.93
CA GLN A 108 0.93 -14.80 -13.53
C GLN A 108 1.20 -14.86 -15.03
N ASN A 109 1.13 -16.08 -15.60
CA ASN A 109 1.43 -16.33 -17.01
C ASN A 109 0.55 -15.50 -17.96
N ASP A 110 -0.75 -15.35 -17.70
CA ASP A 110 -1.64 -14.62 -18.60
C ASP A 110 -1.31 -13.13 -18.73
N PHE A 111 -0.72 -12.51 -17.71
CA PHE A 111 -0.31 -11.11 -17.75
C PHE A 111 1.07 -10.88 -18.40
N ILE A 112 1.83 -11.96 -18.62
CA ILE A 112 3.19 -11.91 -19.16
C ILE A 112 3.25 -12.47 -20.58
N THR A 113 2.88 -13.74 -20.77
CA THR A 113 2.98 -14.44 -22.07
C THR A 113 1.64 -14.95 -22.59
N GLY A 114 0.56 -14.86 -21.80
CA GLY A 114 -0.75 -15.42 -22.17
C GLY A 114 -1.73 -14.38 -22.72
N THR A 115 -3.02 -14.61 -22.48
CA THR A 115 -4.12 -13.94 -23.20
C THR A 115 -4.30 -12.46 -22.89
N LEU A 116 -3.79 -11.99 -21.75
CA LEU A 116 -3.82 -10.60 -21.32
C LEU A 116 -2.39 -10.08 -21.07
N SER A 117 -1.46 -10.45 -21.96
CA SER A 117 -0.09 -9.95 -21.87
C SER A 117 -0.05 -8.43 -21.93
N LEU A 118 0.72 -7.80 -21.03
CA LEU A 118 0.89 -6.35 -21.03
C LEU A 118 1.57 -5.82 -22.31
N ARG A 119 2.26 -6.67 -23.08
CA ARG A 119 2.83 -6.30 -24.38
C ARG A 119 1.75 -5.97 -25.41
N GLU A 120 0.59 -6.59 -25.29
CA GLU A 120 -0.58 -6.37 -26.15
C GLU A 120 -1.48 -5.24 -25.63
N CYS A 121 -1.18 -4.69 -24.45
CA CYS A 121 -1.91 -3.56 -23.88
C CYS A 121 -1.41 -2.23 -24.45
N PRO A 122 -2.18 -1.13 -24.35
CA PRO A 122 -1.82 0.17 -24.92
C PRO A 122 -0.45 0.73 -24.50
N ALA A 123 0.05 0.40 -23.31
CA ALA A 123 1.38 0.82 -22.86
C ALA A 123 2.53 0.03 -23.52
N GLY A 124 2.26 -1.16 -24.07
CA GLY A 124 3.26 -2.03 -24.68
C GLY A 124 4.37 -2.46 -23.71
N GLN A 125 4.11 -2.47 -22.41
CA GLN A 125 5.10 -2.78 -21.39
C GLN A 125 5.34 -4.28 -21.28
N ASP A 126 6.60 -4.67 -21.04
CA ASP A 126 6.94 -6.08 -20.83
C ASP A 126 6.65 -6.51 -19.39
N GLY A 127 5.60 -7.31 -19.20
CA GLY A 127 5.25 -7.88 -17.90
C GLY A 127 6.37 -8.71 -17.27
N TYR A 128 7.21 -9.37 -18.08
CA TYR A 128 8.33 -10.18 -17.57
C TYR A 128 9.40 -9.32 -16.86
N ALA A 129 9.50 -8.03 -17.21
CA ALA A 129 10.54 -7.15 -16.68
C ALA A 129 10.46 -6.95 -15.16
N VAL A 130 9.33 -7.24 -14.51
CA VAL A 130 9.20 -7.15 -13.05
C VAL A 130 9.84 -8.35 -12.34
N VAL A 131 9.92 -9.52 -12.98
CA VAL A 131 10.38 -10.77 -12.37
C VAL A 131 11.79 -10.66 -11.79
N PRO A 132 12.83 -10.20 -12.53
CA PRO A 132 14.18 -10.11 -11.97
C PRO A 132 14.28 -9.10 -10.81
N VAL A 133 13.52 -8.00 -10.86
CA VAL A 133 13.49 -6.97 -9.80
C VAL A 133 12.81 -7.51 -8.55
N ILE A 134 11.66 -8.17 -8.68
CA ILE A 134 10.98 -8.80 -7.54
C ILE A 134 11.87 -9.89 -6.94
N ASN A 135 12.53 -10.69 -7.76
CA ASN A 135 13.44 -11.74 -7.30
C ASN A 135 14.65 -11.23 -6.52
N SER A 136 15.08 -9.97 -6.69
CA SER A 136 16.13 -9.34 -5.88
C SER A 136 15.58 -8.71 -4.59
N LEU A 137 14.28 -8.43 -4.53
CA LEU A 137 13.60 -7.96 -3.32
C LEU A 137 13.17 -9.10 -2.39
N LEU A 138 13.24 -10.34 -2.86
CA LEU A 138 12.98 -11.55 -2.06
C LEU A 138 14.23 -12.05 -1.31
N GLU A 139 15.27 -11.22 -1.20
CA GLU A 139 16.45 -11.54 -0.41
C GLU A 139 16.11 -11.66 1.10
N PRO A 140 16.81 -12.54 1.84
CA PRO A 140 16.52 -12.77 3.25
C PRO A 140 16.57 -11.50 4.10
N ASN A 141 15.64 -11.38 5.04
CA ASN A 141 15.53 -10.29 6.03
C ASN A 141 15.05 -8.93 5.49
N LEU A 142 14.77 -8.78 4.20
CA LEU A 142 14.23 -7.52 3.67
C LEU A 142 12.76 -7.33 4.09
N PHE A 143 11.99 -8.42 4.11
CA PHE A 143 10.58 -8.43 4.51
C PHE A 143 10.32 -9.49 5.57
N ASP A 144 9.42 -9.18 6.51
CA ASP A 144 8.97 -10.11 7.55
C ASP A 144 7.85 -11.02 7.02
N VAL A 145 7.11 -10.54 6.02
CA VAL A 145 5.99 -11.24 5.39
C VAL A 145 6.06 -11.08 3.88
N VAL A 146 5.86 -12.18 3.14
CA VAL A 146 5.70 -12.13 1.68
C VAL A 146 4.34 -12.72 1.33
N VAL A 147 3.61 -12.00 0.49
CA VAL A 147 2.30 -12.39 -0.02
C VAL A 147 2.35 -12.43 -1.54
N TYR A 148 1.88 -13.52 -2.14
CA TYR A 148 1.59 -13.59 -3.57
C TYR A 148 0.07 -13.54 -3.78
N THR A 149 -0.38 -12.64 -4.64
CA THR A 149 -1.79 -12.61 -5.06
C THR A 149 -1.96 -13.32 -6.39
N LEU A 150 -3.14 -13.90 -6.58
CA LEU A 150 -3.52 -14.53 -7.84
C LEU A 150 -4.90 -14.06 -8.23
N ASP A 151 -5.04 -13.53 -9.44
CA ASP A 151 -6.32 -13.52 -10.12
C ASP A 151 -6.76 -14.95 -10.40
N TRP A 152 -8.01 -15.26 -10.08
CA TRP A 152 -8.50 -16.64 -10.03
C TRP A 152 -9.96 -16.76 -10.44
N HIS A 153 -10.24 -16.43 -11.69
CA HIS A 153 -11.60 -16.24 -12.19
C HIS A 153 -12.31 -17.53 -12.58
N PRO A 154 -13.58 -17.74 -12.18
CA PRO A 154 -14.39 -18.82 -12.75
C PRO A 154 -14.62 -18.60 -14.25
N ASP A 155 -14.94 -19.66 -14.98
CA ASP A 155 -15.10 -19.60 -16.44
C ASP A 155 -16.21 -18.62 -16.90
N ASN A 156 -17.26 -18.44 -16.10
CA ASN A 156 -18.37 -17.52 -16.41
C ASN A 156 -18.22 -16.11 -15.78
N HIS A 157 -17.01 -15.70 -15.42
CA HIS A 157 -16.75 -14.43 -14.74
C HIS A 157 -17.22 -13.21 -15.55
N ILE A 158 -17.76 -12.21 -14.85
CA ILE A 158 -18.37 -10.98 -15.40
C ILE A 158 -17.39 -10.10 -16.16
N SER A 159 -16.09 -10.19 -15.85
CA SER A 159 -15.08 -9.33 -16.45
C SER A 159 -14.68 -9.76 -17.87
N PHE A 160 -15.04 -10.96 -18.32
CA PHE A 160 -14.63 -11.46 -19.62
C PHE A 160 -15.55 -10.98 -20.75
N ILE A 161 -14.96 -10.46 -21.82
CA ILE A 161 -15.69 -9.92 -22.97
C ILE A 161 -16.54 -10.99 -23.67
N ASP A 162 -16.07 -12.23 -23.73
CA ASP A 162 -16.81 -13.36 -24.31
C ASP A 162 -17.98 -13.83 -23.42
N ASN A 163 -18.05 -13.34 -22.18
CA ASN A 163 -19.15 -13.57 -21.25
C ASN A 163 -20.14 -12.39 -21.17
N VAL A 164 -19.97 -11.32 -21.95
CA VAL A 164 -20.80 -10.10 -21.84
C VAL A 164 -22.30 -10.37 -22.01
N LEU A 165 -22.66 -11.37 -22.82
CA LEU A 165 -24.04 -11.78 -23.07
C LEU A 165 -24.64 -12.68 -21.97
N LEU A 166 -23.83 -13.17 -21.02
CA LEU A 166 -24.31 -14.06 -19.96
C LEU A 166 -25.11 -13.33 -18.87
N ARG A 167 -25.06 -12.00 -18.86
CA ARG A 167 -25.72 -11.16 -17.86
C ARG A 167 -26.53 -10.07 -18.52
N LYS A 168 -27.59 -9.67 -17.84
CA LYS A 168 -28.41 -8.54 -18.26
C LYS A 168 -27.62 -7.24 -18.09
N LEU A 169 -27.67 -6.38 -19.09
CA LEU A 169 -27.15 -5.03 -19.01
C LEU A 169 -28.12 -4.12 -18.27
N HIS A 170 -27.57 -3.24 -17.44
CA HIS A 170 -28.33 -2.18 -16.81
C HIS A 170 -28.73 -1.12 -17.86
N PRO A 171 -29.94 -0.53 -17.81
CA PRO A 171 -30.39 0.46 -18.80
C PRO A 171 -29.50 1.71 -18.94
N SER A 172 -28.64 1.98 -17.94
CA SER A 172 -27.68 3.08 -18.00
C SER A 172 -26.36 2.72 -18.69
N SER A 173 -26.14 1.47 -19.09
CA SER A 173 -24.97 1.09 -19.86
C SER A 173 -25.01 1.81 -21.21
N LYS A 174 -23.93 2.52 -21.54
CA LYS A 174 -23.81 3.25 -22.82
C LYS A 174 -23.41 2.35 -23.98
N VAL A 175 -22.89 1.17 -23.68
CA VAL A 175 -22.42 0.17 -24.63
C VAL A 175 -23.37 -1.02 -24.54
N SER A 176 -23.89 -1.45 -25.70
CA SER A 176 -24.71 -2.66 -25.82
C SER A 176 -23.84 -3.93 -25.74
N ALA A 177 -24.44 -5.10 -25.54
CA ALA A 177 -23.66 -6.32 -25.39
C ALA A 177 -23.00 -6.72 -26.71
N GLU A 178 -23.70 -6.47 -27.82
CA GLU A 178 -23.30 -6.79 -29.18
C GLU A 178 -22.20 -5.87 -29.71
N GLU A 179 -22.09 -4.65 -29.16
CA GLU A 179 -21.08 -3.65 -29.56
C GLU A 179 -19.89 -3.58 -28.59
N ALA A 180 -19.96 -4.28 -27.45
CA ALA A 180 -18.89 -4.24 -26.45
C ALA A 180 -17.58 -4.81 -26.99
N ASN A 181 -16.48 -4.14 -26.70
CA ASN A 181 -15.12 -4.55 -27.01
C ASN A 181 -14.26 -4.64 -25.74
N ILE A 182 -13.06 -5.21 -25.90
CA ILE A 182 -12.03 -5.19 -24.86
C ILE A 182 -11.76 -3.73 -24.44
N GLN A 183 -11.62 -3.50 -23.14
CA GLN A 183 -11.44 -2.21 -22.47
C GLN A 183 -12.66 -1.28 -22.48
N ASP A 184 -13.78 -1.68 -23.08
CA ASP A 184 -15.04 -0.94 -22.89
C ASP A 184 -15.52 -1.08 -21.45
N LYS A 185 -16.20 -0.03 -21.00
CA LYS A 185 -16.87 0.00 -19.72
C LYS A 185 -18.36 -0.31 -19.90
N VAL A 186 -18.77 -1.42 -19.32
CA VAL A 186 -20.13 -1.95 -19.38
C VAL A 186 -20.77 -1.88 -18.00
N ILE A 187 -22.08 -1.66 -17.93
CA ILE A 187 -22.82 -1.69 -16.66
C ILE A 187 -23.80 -2.86 -16.68
N PHE A 188 -23.56 -3.85 -15.84
CA PHE A 188 -24.44 -5.00 -15.66
C PHE A 188 -25.51 -4.73 -14.59
N ASP A 189 -26.65 -5.38 -14.74
CA ASP A 189 -27.72 -5.48 -13.74
C ASP A 189 -27.63 -6.87 -13.09
N VAL A 190 -27.08 -6.92 -11.88
CA VAL A 190 -26.94 -8.14 -11.08
C VAL A 190 -27.89 -8.01 -9.90
N ASP A 191 -28.95 -8.81 -9.90
CA ASP A 191 -29.99 -8.84 -8.86
C ASP A 191 -30.58 -7.45 -8.54
N GLY A 192 -30.81 -6.62 -9.56
CA GLY A 192 -31.35 -5.27 -9.42
C GLY A 192 -30.32 -4.21 -8.99
N SER A 193 -29.05 -4.59 -8.86
CA SER A 193 -27.95 -3.68 -8.54
C SER A 193 -27.06 -3.44 -9.75
N SER A 194 -26.70 -2.18 -10.01
CA SER A 194 -25.75 -1.85 -11.06
C SER A 194 -24.32 -2.27 -10.68
N ARG A 195 -23.60 -2.80 -11.66
CA ARG A 195 -22.19 -3.21 -11.56
C ARG A 195 -21.43 -2.68 -12.76
N GLU A 196 -20.57 -1.68 -12.53
CA GLU A 196 -19.67 -1.17 -13.57
C GLU A 196 -18.46 -2.10 -13.72
N GLN A 197 -18.14 -2.50 -14.94
CA GLN A 197 -17.06 -3.43 -15.26
C GLN A 197 -16.32 -2.99 -16.52
N VAL A 198 -14.99 -3.06 -16.47
CA VAL A 198 -14.15 -2.95 -17.68
C VAL A 198 -14.02 -4.34 -18.29
N MET A 199 -14.26 -4.49 -19.58
CA MET A 199 -14.22 -5.79 -20.23
C MET A 199 -12.78 -6.19 -20.58
N TRP A 200 -12.41 -7.42 -20.26
CA TRP A 200 -11.09 -7.99 -20.49
C TRP A 200 -11.18 -9.23 -21.38
N PRO A 201 -10.12 -9.61 -22.09
CA PRO A 201 -9.98 -10.97 -22.61
C PRO A 201 -10.16 -11.99 -21.49
N ARG A 202 -10.57 -13.21 -21.81
CA ARG A 202 -10.54 -14.31 -20.83
C ARG A 202 -9.11 -14.54 -20.35
N HIS A 203 -8.89 -14.51 -19.04
CA HIS A 203 -7.57 -14.63 -18.43
C HIS A 203 -7.69 -15.23 -17.03
N CYS A 204 -6.58 -15.78 -16.53
CA CYS A 204 -6.43 -16.31 -15.17
C CYS A 204 -7.58 -17.23 -14.73
N VAL A 205 -8.10 -18.02 -15.67
CA VAL A 205 -9.20 -18.96 -15.40
C VAL A 205 -8.73 -20.03 -14.44
N GLN A 206 -9.54 -20.37 -13.44
CA GLN A 206 -9.16 -21.29 -12.37
C GLN A 206 -8.62 -22.61 -12.94
N LYS A 207 -7.48 -23.05 -12.37
CA LYS A 207 -6.82 -24.32 -12.69
C LYS A 207 -6.29 -24.41 -14.13
N THR A 208 -6.09 -23.28 -14.80
CA THR A 208 -5.38 -23.21 -16.07
C THR A 208 -3.94 -22.77 -15.86
N THR A 209 -3.07 -23.08 -16.82
CA THR A 209 -1.66 -22.63 -16.80
C THR A 209 -1.56 -21.11 -16.85
N GLY A 210 -2.51 -20.42 -17.49
CA GLY A 210 -2.56 -18.96 -17.54
C GLY A 210 -2.69 -18.32 -16.15
N ALA A 211 -3.36 -19.00 -15.23
CA ALA A 211 -3.56 -18.56 -13.85
C ALA A 211 -2.43 -18.95 -12.87
N GLU A 212 -1.42 -19.67 -13.32
CA GLU A 212 -0.26 -19.99 -12.48
C GLU A 212 0.69 -18.78 -12.39
N LEU A 213 1.40 -18.65 -11.26
CA LEU A 213 2.51 -17.70 -11.14
C LEU A 213 3.58 -18.03 -12.20
N HIS A 214 4.25 -17.01 -12.69
CA HIS A 214 5.31 -17.18 -13.70
C HIS A 214 6.42 -18.08 -13.15
N PRO A 215 6.92 -19.08 -13.91
CA PRO A 215 7.87 -20.08 -13.41
C PRO A 215 9.21 -19.49 -12.93
N ASP A 216 9.62 -18.36 -13.50
CA ASP A 216 10.88 -17.69 -13.12
C ASP A 216 10.74 -16.80 -11.86
N LEU A 217 9.53 -16.60 -11.34
CA LEU A 217 9.32 -15.90 -10.09
C LEU A 217 9.74 -16.80 -8.93
N LYS A 218 10.70 -16.33 -8.12
CA LYS A 218 11.10 -17.02 -6.90
C LYS A 218 9.93 -17.05 -5.93
N ILE A 219 9.71 -18.23 -5.34
CA ILE A 219 8.73 -18.44 -4.28
C ILE A 219 9.49 -18.62 -2.97
N VAL A 220 9.23 -17.75 -1.99
CA VAL A 220 9.83 -17.87 -0.66
C VAL A 220 9.08 -18.89 0.19
N ASN A 221 9.79 -19.54 1.12
CA ASN A 221 9.18 -20.44 2.09
C ASN A 221 8.19 -19.68 2.98
N GLU A 222 7.12 -20.36 3.38
CA GLU A 222 6.07 -19.80 4.28
C GLU A 222 5.33 -18.57 3.72
N ALA A 223 5.45 -18.31 2.41
CA ALA A 223 4.70 -17.26 1.75
C ALA A 223 3.19 -17.44 1.91
N LEU A 224 2.49 -16.32 1.97
CA LEU A 224 1.04 -16.28 1.99
C LEU A 224 0.51 -16.17 0.56
N TYR A 225 -0.68 -16.74 0.34
CA TYR A 225 -1.35 -16.70 -0.95
C TYR A 225 -2.77 -16.17 -0.81
N VAL A 226 -3.12 -15.20 -1.65
CA VAL A 226 -4.45 -14.59 -1.69
C VAL A 226 -5.02 -14.70 -3.10
N LYS A 227 -6.10 -15.45 -3.25
CA LYS A 227 -6.85 -15.54 -4.51
C LYS A 227 -7.96 -14.50 -4.52
N LYS A 228 -8.08 -13.76 -5.62
CA LYS A 228 -9.12 -12.75 -5.83
C LYS A 228 -9.87 -13.01 -7.15
N GLY A 229 -11.01 -12.34 -7.32
CA GLY A 229 -11.83 -12.48 -8.54
C GLY A 229 -12.60 -13.80 -8.64
N ASN A 230 -12.82 -14.49 -7.51
CA ASN A 230 -13.49 -15.81 -7.48
C ASN A 230 -15.01 -15.74 -7.66
N ASN A 231 -15.62 -14.58 -7.39
CA ASN A 231 -17.06 -14.40 -7.51
C ASN A 231 -17.41 -14.13 -8.97
N PRO A 232 -18.26 -14.94 -9.62
CA PRO A 232 -18.56 -14.76 -11.04
C PRO A 232 -19.20 -13.40 -11.36
N ASP A 233 -19.88 -12.75 -10.41
CA ASP A 233 -20.69 -11.55 -10.65
C ASP A 233 -20.04 -10.24 -10.17
N VAL A 234 -18.84 -10.31 -9.59
CA VAL A 234 -18.08 -9.13 -9.19
C VAL A 234 -16.59 -9.36 -9.33
N ASP A 235 -15.94 -8.48 -10.06
CA ASP A 235 -14.50 -8.47 -10.23
C ASP A 235 -13.78 -7.90 -8.99
N SER A 236 -12.51 -8.22 -8.83
CA SER A 236 -11.70 -7.84 -7.67
C SER A 236 -10.29 -7.48 -8.10
N TYR A 237 -10.06 -6.21 -8.43
CA TYR A 237 -8.71 -5.73 -8.72
C TYR A 237 -7.84 -5.69 -7.47
N SER A 238 -8.40 -5.24 -6.36
CA SER A 238 -7.65 -5.20 -5.11
C SER A 238 -7.57 -6.58 -4.47
N ALA A 239 -6.41 -6.86 -3.87
CA ALA A 239 -6.23 -8.03 -3.03
C ALA A 239 -6.87 -7.90 -1.63
N PHE A 240 -7.54 -6.79 -1.29
CA PHE A 240 -8.25 -6.58 -0.01
C PHE A 240 -9.77 -6.71 -0.12
N TRP A 241 -10.36 -6.12 -1.15
CA TRP A 241 -11.81 -6.06 -1.36
C TRP A 241 -12.13 -6.19 -2.84
N ASP A 242 -13.28 -6.77 -3.15
CA ASP A 242 -13.82 -6.70 -4.50
C ASP A 242 -14.18 -5.26 -4.92
N ASN A 243 -14.40 -5.06 -6.22
CA ASN A 243 -14.62 -3.73 -6.80
C ASN A 243 -15.87 -3.03 -6.23
N CYS A 244 -16.85 -3.79 -5.73
CA CYS A 244 -18.08 -3.27 -5.12
C CYS A 244 -18.04 -3.27 -3.58
N ARG A 245 -16.93 -3.74 -2.97
CA ARG A 245 -16.76 -3.94 -1.52
C ARG A 245 -17.83 -4.83 -0.89
N LEU A 246 -18.36 -5.79 -1.65
CA LEU A 246 -19.37 -6.74 -1.16
C LEU A 246 -18.71 -7.83 -0.30
N SER A 247 -17.48 -8.20 -0.66
CA SER A 247 -16.66 -9.20 0.01
C SER A 247 -15.26 -8.67 0.28
N GLN A 248 -14.68 -9.14 1.39
CA GLN A 248 -13.27 -8.94 1.71
C GLN A 248 -12.53 -10.24 1.42
N THR A 249 -11.29 -10.13 0.94
CA THR A 249 -10.36 -11.25 0.99
C THR A 249 -9.86 -11.44 2.43
N ASN A 250 -8.99 -12.43 2.65
CA ASN A 250 -8.33 -12.64 3.93
C ASN A 250 -7.04 -11.81 4.11
N LEU A 251 -6.63 -10.98 3.14
CA LEU A 251 -5.33 -10.29 3.19
C LEU A 251 -5.19 -9.40 4.44
N ALA A 252 -6.21 -8.61 4.76
CA ALA A 252 -6.18 -7.74 5.94
C ALA A 252 -5.99 -8.53 7.25
N SER A 253 -6.69 -9.67 7.39
CA SER A 253 -6.54 -10.54 8.57
C SER A 253 -5.14 -11.11 8.66
N LEU A 254 -4.63 -11.67 7.55
CA LEU A 254 -3.32 -12.29 7.49
C LEU A 254 -2.17 -11.34 7.84
N LEU A 255 -2.26 -10.08 7.39
CA LEU A 255 -1.31 -9.01 7.71
C LEU A 255 -1.47 -8.54 9.16
N GLY A 256 -2.70 -8.39 9.64
CA GLY A 256 -3.00 -7.98 11.01
C GLY A 256 -2.52 -8.99 12.07
N GLU A 257 -2.72 -10.28 11.82
CA GLU A 257 -2.22 -11.39 12.65
C GLU A 257 -0.69 -11.39 12.78
N ARG A 258 0.01 -10.84 11.79
CA ARG A 258 1.48 -10.70 11.78
C ARG A 258 1.95 -9.32 12.24
N HIS A 259 1.03 -8.47 12.70
CA HIS A 259 1.31 -7.11 13.15
C HIS A 259 2.01 -6.24 12.09
N VAL A 260 1.74 -6.48 10.80
CA VAL A 260 2.30 -5.69 9.70
C VAL A 260 1.89 -4.23 9.86
N THR A 261 2.85 -3.34 9.75
CA THR A 261 2.66 -1.89 9.80
C THR A 261 2.87 -1.23 8.43
N ASP A 262 3.62 -1.90 7.55
CA ASP A 262 4.12 -1.37 6.29
C ASP A 262 3.88 -2.39 5.16
N VAL A 263 3.25 -1.94 4.08
CA VAL A 263 2.92 -2.77 2.92
C VAL A 263 3.62 -2.20 1.69
N TYR A 264 4.46 -3.02 1.08
CA TYR A 264 5.17 -2.73 -0.16
C TYR A 264 4.49 -3.52 -1.27
N VAL A 265 4.02 -2.84 -2.31
CA VAL A 265 3.23 -3.43 -3.39
C VAL A 265 4.00 -3.35 -4.69
N CYS A 266 4.09 -4.46 -5.40
CA CYS A 266 4.70 -4.56 -6.73
C CYS A 266 3.94 -5.58 -7.59
N GLY A 267 4.34 -5.74 -8.86
CA GLY A 267 3.75 -6.72 -9.77
C GLY A 267 2.89 -6.10 -10.87
N LEU A 268 1.78 -6.76 -11.22
CA LEU A 268 0.99 -6.47 -12.42
C LEU A 268 -0.51 -6.35 -12.08
N ALA A 269 -1.30 -5.49 -12.72
CA ALA A 269 -0.90 -4.32 -13.48
C ALA A 269 -0.86 -3.06 -12.57
N TYR A 270 0.11 -2.16 -12.79
CA TYR A 270 0.34 -0.92 -12.03
C TYR A 270 -0.94 -0.10 -11.83
N ASP A 271 -1.63 0.21 -12.92
CA ASP A 271 -2.82 1.07 -12.98
C ASP A 271 -4.13 0.32 -12.68
N VAL A 272 -4.03 -0.98 -12.39
CA VAL A 272 -5.15 -1.85 -12.02
C VAL A 272 -4.85 -2.52 -10.68
N CYS A 273 -4.55 -3.82 -10.64
CA CYS A 273 -4.48 -4.62 -9.42
C CYS A 273 -3.47 -4.08 -8.39
N VAL A 274 -2.28 -3.66 -8.82
CA VAL A 274 -1.24 -3.07 -7.96
C VAL A 274 -1.77 -1.78 -7.32
N GLY A 275 -2.22 -0.84 -8.15
CA GLY A 275 -2.72 0.46 -7.69
C GLY A 275 -3.94 0.37 -6.79
N PHE A 276 -4.92 -0.48 -7.13
CA PHE A 276 -6.10 -0.72 -6.28
C PHE A 276 -5.72 -1.41 -4.95
N THR A 277 -4.75 -2.33 -4.97
CA THR A 277 -4.22 -2.97 -3.75
C THR A 277 -3.53 -1.94 -2.86
N ALA A 278 -2.66 -1.09 -3.39
CA ALA A 278 -2.02 -0.01 -2.65
C ALA A 278 -3.02 1.00 -2.08
N LYS A 279 -4.03 1.40 -2.86
CA LYS A 279 -5.13 2.29 -2.39
C LYS A 279 -5.90 1.68 -1.22
N HIS A 280 -6.15 0.38 -1.25
CA HIS A 280 -6.85 -0.31 -0.18
C HIS A 280 -5.95 -0.56 1.04
N ALA A 281 -4.65 -0.81 0.86
CA ALA A 281 -3.69 -0.86 1.95
C ALA A 281 -3.68 0.45 2.76
N LEU A 282 -3.62 1.61 2.07
CA LEU A 282 -3.73 2.92 2.71
C LEU A 282 -5.03 3.10 3.51
N LYS A 283 -6.16 2.63 2.98
CA LYS A 283 -7.47 2.69 3.66
C LYS A 283 -7.53 1.78 4.89
N HIS A 284 -6.81 0.66 4.89
CA HIS A 284 -6.66 -0.20 6.06
C HIS A 284 -5.71 0.36 7.12
N GLY A 285 -5.02 1.47 6.83
CA GLY A 285 -4.11 2.10 7.77
C GLY A 285 -2.64 1.77 7.53
N PHE A 286 -2.30 0.86 6.60
CA PHE A 286 -0.90 0.54 6.35
C PHE A 286 -0.16 1.73 5.76
N LYS A 287 1.09 1.93 6.22
CA LYS A 287 2.05 2.75 5.49
C LYS A 287 2.37 2.01 4.19
N THR A 288 2.18 2.66 3.05
CA THR A 288 2.13 1.95 1.77
C THR A 288 3.19 2.49 0.82
N VAL A 289 3.98 1.58 0.25
CA VAL A 289 4.94 1.85 -0.82
C VAL A 289 4.48 1.13 -2.08
N LEU A 290 4.47 1.82 -3.22
CA LEU A 290 4.44 1.16 -4.53
C LEU A 290 5.85 1.16 -5.10
N ILE A 291 6.37 -0.03 -5.44
CA ILE A 291 7.71 -0.19 -6.00
C ILE A 291 7.62 -0.06 -7.53
N GLU A 292 8.06 1.07 -8.06
CA GLU A 292 7.76 1.53 -9.42
C GLU A 292 8.46 0.69 -10.49
N ASP A 293 9.78 0.52 -10.40
CA ASP A 293 10.56 -0.33 -11.31
C ASP A 293 10.17 -1.82 -11.25
N ALA A 294 9.60 -2.29 -10.14
CA ALA A 294 9.03 -3.62 -9.95
C ALA A 294 7.55 -3.74 -10.36
N SER A 295 7.00 -2.76 -11.07
CA SER A 295 5.60 -2.75 -11.51
C SER A 295 5.45 -2.38 -12.99
N ARG A 296 4.50 -3.00 -13.70
CA ARG A 296 4.16 -2.66 -15.11
C ARG A 296 2.65 -2.57 -15.28
N GLY A 297 2.17 -1.70 -16.18
CA GLY A 297 0.75 -1.36 -16.31
C GLY A 297 0.18 -1.53 -17.72
N VAL A 298 -1.13 -1.36 -17.81
CA VAL A 298 -1.94 -1.52 -19.03
C VAL A 298 -1.82 -0.29 -19.93
N SER A 299 -1.84 0.91 -19.36
CA SER A 299 -1.84 2.17 -20.13
C SER A 299 -0.94 3.23 -19.49
N LEU A 300 -0.23 4.02 -20.31
CA LEU A 300 0.63 5.10 -19.78
C LEU A 300 -0.17 6.17 -19.02
N ASP A 301 -1.36 6.54 -19.54
CA ASP A 301 -2.26 7.50 -18.89
C ASP A 301 -2.83 6.94 -17.57
N GLY A 302 -3.23 5.66 -17.54
CA GLY A 302 -3.67 4.98 -16.33
C GLY A 302 -2.57 4.94 -15.27
N ILE A 303 -1.33 4.61 -15.66
CA ILE A 303 -0.16 4.60 -14.76
C ILE A 303 0.06 5.99 -14.16
N TYR A 304 0.08 7.02 -15.00
CA TYR A 304 0.27 8.40 -14.55
C TYR A 304 -0.83 8.85 -13.57
N LYS A 305 -2.09 8.58 -13.89
CA LYS A 305 -3.24 8.90 -13.03
C LYS A 305 -3.22 8.13 -11.71
N MET A 306 -2.88 6.84 -11.76
CA MET A 306 -2.80 6.01 -10.57
C MET A 306 -1.67 6.47 -9.65
N LYS A 307 -0.47 6.71 -10.20
CA LYS A 307 0.68 7.25 -9.46
C LYS A 307 0.31 8.56 -8.75
N SER A 308 -0.30 9.49 -9.49
CA SER A 308 -0.74 10.78 -8.94
C SER A 308 -1.79 10.63 -7.83
N ASP A 309 -2.76 9.72 -8.00
CA ASP A 309 -3.78 9.44 -6.99
C ASP A 309 -3.18 8.81 -5.72
N LEU A 310 -2.23 7.88 -5.88
CA LEU A 310 -1.53 7.23 -4.78
C LEU A 310 -0.71 8.21 -3.94
N ILE A 311 0.09 9.05 -4.59
CA ILE A 311 0.87 10.12 -3.92
C ILE A 311 -0.06 11.03 -3.13
N ARG A 312 -1.13 11.52 -3.76
CA ARG A 312 -2.13 12.39 -3.11
C ARG A 312 -2.80 11.71 -1.90
N LYS A 313 -2.94 10.39 -1.91
CA LYS A 313 -3.52 9.61 -0.80
C LYS A 313 -2.49 9.23 0.28
N GLY A 314 -1.23 9.61 0.11
CA GLY A 314 -0.16 9.37 1.08
C GLY A 314 0.59 8.06 0.90
N ALA A 315 0.53 7.41 -0.27
CA ALA A 315 1.51 6.38 -0.61
C ALA A 315 2.85 7.01 -0.98
N HIS A 316 3.93 6.30 -0.68
CA HIS A 316 5.25 6.60 -1.19
C HIS A 316 5.50 5.81 -2.48
N ILE A 317 6.13 6.43 -3.46
CA ILE A 317 6.57 5.75 -4.70
C ILE A 317 8.08 5.67 -4.63
N ALA A 318 8.62 4.47 -4.77
CA ALA A 318 10.05 4.23 -4.67
C ALA A 318 10.50 3.23 -5.74
N ASP A 319 11.76 3.29 -6.13
CA ASP A 319 12.39 2.23 -6.90
C ASP A 319 12.98 1.17 -5.96
N SER A 320 13.22 -0.03 -6.49
CA SER A 320 13.72 -1.19 -5.74
C SER A 320 15.02 -0.91 -4.99
N GLU A 321 15.86 0.00 -5.49
CA GLU A 321 17.12 0.41 -4.86
C GLU A 321 16.94 1.12 -3.50
N GLN A 322 15.79 1.79 -3.29
CA GLN A 322 15.48 2.50 -2.06
C GLN A 322 14.88 1.56 -0.99
N VAL A 323 14.35 0.40 -1.39
CA VAL A 323 13.65 -0.54 -0.51
C VAL A 323 14.50 -1.01 0.69
N PRO A 324 15.79 -1.35 0.56
CA PRO A 324 16.62 -1.70 1.72
C PRO A 324 16.69 -0.62 2.80
N ARG A 325 16.71 0.66 2.40
CA ARG A 325 16.80 1.79 3.33
C ARG A 325 15.44 2.14 3.93
N LEU A 326 14.36 1.97 3.18
CA LEU A 326 12.98 2.06 3.67
C LEU A 326 12.69 0.98 4.72
N THR A 327 13.06 -0.26 4.42
CA THR A 327 12.80 -1.42 5.28
C THR A 327 13.66 -1.44 6.54
N SER A 328 14.86 -0.86 6.52
CA SER A 328 15.70 -0.71 7.72
C SER A 328 15.28 0.46 8.63
N GLY A 329 14.42 1.36 8.14
CA GLY A 329 14.05 2.60 8.82
C GLY A 329 15.12 3.71 8.73
N GLU A 330 16.14 3.53 7.87
CA GLU A 330 17.11 4.57 7.53
C GLU A 330 16.44 5.68 6.70
N LEU A 331 15.61 5.29 5.72
CA LEU A 331 14.76 6.19 4.96
C LEU A 331 13.35 6.15 5.58
N ARG A 332 12.87 7.32 5.99
CA ARG A 332 11.59 7.53 6.70
C ARG A 332 10.83 8.64 5.98
N PRO A 333 10.13 8.32 4.87
CA PRO A 333 9.37 9.31 4.11
C PRO A 333 8.37 10.03 4.99
N PHE A 334 8.18 11.32 4.78
CA PHE A 334 7.30 12.11 5.63
C PHE A 334 5.85 11.55 5.70
N CYS A 335 5.34 11.02 4.58
CA CYS A 335 4.00 10.42 4.53
C CYS A 335 3.83 9.23 5.49
N PHE A 336 4.92 8.54 5.87
CA PHE A 336 4.87 7.47 6.86
C PHE A 336 4.56 8.00 8.26
N ILE A 337 5.19 9.13 8.61
CA ILE A 337 5.02 9.79 9.90
C ILE A 337 3.60 10.33 10.00
N GLN A 338 3.13 11.02 8.96
CA GLN A 338 1.77 11.52 8.88
C GLN A 338 0.74 10.40 9.01
N LYS A 339 0.96 9.28 8.29
CA LYS A 339 0.06 8.13 8.34
C LYS A 339 0.02 7.49 9.73
N ALA A 340 1.17 7.29 10.36
CA ALA A 340 1.26 6.73 11.71
C ALA A 340 0.54 7.62 12.75
N ALA A 341 0.73 8.93 12.68
CA ALA A 341 0.07 9.89 13.58
C ALA A 341 -1.46 9.91 13.39
N MET A 342 -1.94 9.90 12.14
CA MET A 342 -3.37 9.84 11.86
C MET A 342 -4.01 8.54 12.34
N ASN A 343 -3.35 7.39 12.13
CA ASN A 343 -3.85 6.11 12.63
C ASN A 343 -3.93 6.10 14.17
N TYR A 344 -2.92 6.67 14.84
CA TYR A 344 -2.91 6.81 16.29
C TYR A 344 -4.12 7.62 16.79
N LYS A 345 -4.37 8.79 16.18
CA LYS A 345 -5.54 9.63 16.50
C LYS A 345 -6.85 8.86 16.37
N VAL A 346 -7.05 8.17 15.23
CA VAL A 346 -8.26 7.37 14.98
C VAL A 346 -8.40 6.24 16.01
N ALA A 347 -7.31 5.53 16.34
CA ALA A 347 -7.34 4.44 17.31
C ALA A 347 -7.74 4.95 18.71
N LEU A 348 -7.23 6.12 19.11
CA LEU A 348 -7.58 6.75 20.37
C LEU A 348 -9.06 7.16 20.41
N GLU A 349 -9.56 7.82 19.36
CA GLU A 349 -10.98 8.20 19.23
C GLU A 349 -11.91 6.98 19.34
N LEU A 350 -11.57 5.86 18.68
CA LEU A 350 -12.33 4.61 18.78
C LEU A 350 -12.28 4.01 20.18
N SER A 351 -11.14 4.07 20.87
CA SER A 351 -10.99 3.56 22.23
C SER A 351 -11.84 4.34 23.24
N ILE A 352 -11.96 5.66 23.06
CA ILE A 352 -12.79 6.52 23.91
C ILE A 352 -14.28 6.20 23.67
N ASN A 353 -14.68 6.00 22.42
CA ASN A 353 -16.08 5.72 22.07
C ASN A 353 -16.54 4.33 22.52
N ASN A 354 -15.66 3.32 22.56
CA ASN A 354 -15.98 1.98 23.06
C ASN A 354 -16.05 1.89 24.60
N ASN A 355 -15.54 2.90 25.31
CA ASN A 355 -15.58 3.00 26.78
C ASN A 355 -16.70 3.93 27.29
N LYS A 356 -17.54 4.45 26.38
CA LYS A 356 -18.79 5.17 26.68
C LYS A 356 -19.97 4.27 26.34
#